data_AF-A0A8D8I3X6-F1
#
_entry.id   AF-A0A8D8I3X6-F1
#
_cell.length_a   1.000
_cell.length_b   1.000
_cell.length_c   1.000
_cell.angle_alpha   90.00
_cell.angle_beta   90.00
_cell.angle_gamma   90.00
#
_symmetry.space_group_name_H-M   'P 1'
#
loop_
_entity.id
_entity.type
_entity.pdbx_description
1 polymer ?
#
loop_
_entity_poly.entity_id
_entity_poly.type
_entity_poly.pdbx_seq_one_letter_code
_entity_poly.pdbx_strand_id
1 'polypeptide(L)'
;MEGSGDGSPQSSMCMVKAAELFPKPVLEKEEEKLSVRFSELAGESVKYLGQTDDGVLALSNYRLFLQKNSTGAETSVPLGLIESTQVRDLFHLIVNCKDASTVKCSFSTSEQCAEWQRRITLSIGIPETLEALFAFPFHAWASESPTLNQDNEWYGRLQRVGNYDDDFRKEVERLQFDLQGAWRISHVNAEFKLCPSYPRLLLVPACIPDDTLQNVASFRSSRRIPAVVWRHERTGAVIARCSQPEVGWLGWRNSKDEQLLKAFSDACAFDRGTQESRTRLNSTASSESSPPSPEGSHEEVEMDEPKKILIVDARSYTSAVTNRARGGGCECPEYYPSAEIQFMSLGNIHVIRKSFHALRQLCSSQPDIPNWLSLLERTMWLQHMSGLLAASMVVCHAIERNGRPVLVHCSDGWDRTPQIVATAQLCLDPYYRTIEGFRVLVEREWLSFGHKFSDRCGHGPGSD
;
A
#
# COMPACT_ATOMS: atom_id res chain seq x y z
N MET A 1 -59.68 17.02 -3.61
CA MET A 1 -58.61 16.33 -2.85
C MET A 1 -57.44 16.21 -3.83
N GLU A 2 -56.71 17.27 -4.15
CA GLU A 2 -55.79 18.00 -3.25
C GLU A 2 -55.07 17.06 -2.28
N GLY A 3 -53.80 16.80 -2.58
CA GLY A 3 -52.92 15.89 -1.87
C GLY A 3 -51.46 16.15 -2.25
N SER A 4 -50.96 17.29 -1.75
CA SER A 4 -49.56 17.57 -1.38
C SER A 4 -48.44 17.05 -2.30
N GLY A 5 -48.07 17.86 -3.28
CA GLY A 5 -46.68 17.90 -3.73
C GLY A 5 -45.83 18.51 -2.62
N ASP A 6 -44.90 17.74 -2.07
CA ASP A 6 -43.86 18.25 -1.19
C ASP A 6 -43.09 19.34 -1.96
N GLY A 7 -43.18 20.58 -1.48
CA GLY A 7 -42.51 21.75 -2.04
C GLY A 7 -41.00 21.76 -1.79
N SER A 8 -40.37 20.59 -1.75
CA SER A 8 -38.91 20.49 -1.82
C SER A 8 -38.48 20.99 -3.21
N PRO A 9 -37.57 21.98 -3.29
CA PRO A 9 -37.03 22.38 -4.57
C PRO A 9 -36.40 21.12 -5.17
N GLN A 10 -36.78 20.78 -6.42
CA GLN A 10 -35.97 19.88 -7.22
C GLN A 10 -34.53 20.39 -7.10
N SER A 11 -33.63 19.58 -6.54
CA SER A 11 -32.23 19.93 -6.46
C SER A 11 -31.80 20.18 -7.89
N SER A 12 -31.68 21.45 -8.26
CA SER A 12 -31.04 21.86 -9.49
C SER A 12 -29.59 21.48 -9.27
N MET A 13 -29.26 20.22 -9.55
CA MET A 13 -27.89 19.73 -9.66
C MET A 13 -27.30 20.53 -10.81
N CYS A 14 -26.75 21.70 -10.49
CA CYS A 14 -25.83 22.37 -11.37
C CYS A 14 -24.72 21.35 -11.60
N MET A 15 -24.75 20.67 -12.74
CA MET A 15 -23.62 19.84 -13.15
C MET A 15 -22.49 20.83 -13.45
N VAL A 16 -21.70 21.13 -12.42
CA VAL A 16 -20.53 21.99 -12.54
C VAL A 16 -19.60 21.28 -13.50
N LYS A 17 -19.29 21.92 -14.62
CA LYS A 17 -18.47 21.33 -15.67
C LYS A 17 -17.02 21.17 -15.18
N ALA A 18 -16.29 20.21 -15.71
CA ALA A 18 -14.87 20.02 -15.41
C ALA A 18 -14.06 21.28 -15.73
N ALA A 19 -14.45 22.03 -16.76
CA ALA A 19 -13.85 23.32 -17.12
C ALA A 19 -14.13 24.44 -16.09
N GLU A 20 -15.21 24.35 -15.32
CA GLU A 20 -15.54 25.30 -14.26
C GLU A 20 -14.81 24.93 -12.95
N LEU A 21 -14.68 23.64 -12.63
CA LEU A 21 -13.93 23.16 -11.46
C LEU A 21 -12.42 23.24 -11.63
N PHE A 22 -11.93 22.92 -12.83
CA PHE A 22 -10.52 22.79 -13.17
C PHE A 22 -10.22 23.53 -14.48
N PRO A 23 -10.24 24.88 -14.46
CA PRO A 23 -9.96 25.68 -15.65
C PRO A 23 -8.52 25.43 -16.13
N LYS A 24 -8.36 25.30 -17.46
CA LYS A 24 -7.04 25.15 -18.07
C LYS A 24 -6.24 26.46 -17.96
N PRO A 25 -4.99 26.45 -17.47
CA PRO A 25 -4.13 27.62 -17.50
C PRO A 25 -3.94 28.17 -18.92
N VAL A 26 -3.68 29.48 -18.99
CA VAL A 26 -3.32 30.16 -20.23
C VAL A 26 -1.88 29.80 -20.59
N LEU A 27 -1.66 29.47 -21.86
CA LEU A 27 -0.33 29.18 -22.41
C LEU A 27 0.48 30.47 -22.55
N GLU A 28 1.64 30.51 -21.89
CA GLU A 28 2.66 31.54 -22.05
C GLU A 28 3.81 31.01 -22.91
N LYS A 29 4.00 31.59 -24.10
CA LYS A 29 5.10 31.27 -25.01
C LYS A 29 6.17 32.34 -24.96
N GLU A 30 7.44 31.93 -24.90
CA GLU A 30 8.58 32.85 -25.08
C GLU A 30 8.71 33.31 -26.54
N GLU A 31 8.34 32.45 -27.50
CA GLU A 31 8.31 32.77 -28.93
C GLU A 31 7.07 32.13 -29.61
N GLU A 32 6.38 32.88 -30.47
CA GLU A 32 5.11 32.45 -31.09
C GLU A 32 5.21 31.16 -31.91
N LYS A 33 6.34 30.98 -32.61
CA LYS A 33 6.62 29.81 -33.46
C LYS A 33 6.78 28.50 -32.68
N LEU A 34 6.94 28.55 -31.37
CA LEU A 34 7.15 27.35 -30.57
C LEU A 34 5.86 26.53 -30.50
N SER A 35 6.03 25.20 -30.60
CA SER A 35 4.99 24.20 -30.46
C SER A 35 5.54 22.95 -29.77
N VAL A 36 4.66 22.20 -29.12
CA VAL A 36 4.98 20.89 -28.54
C VAL A 36 4.49 19.78 -29.45
N ARG A 37 5.16 18.62 -29.44
CA ARG A 37 4.81 17.45 -30.26
C ARG A 37 4.00 16.38 -29.53
N PHE A 38 3.76 16.55 -28.22
CA PHE A 38 3.00 15.58 -27.45
C PHE A 38 1.51 15.93 -27.42
N SER A 39 0.67 14.90 -27.26
CA SER A 39 -0.75 15.08 -27.00
C SER A 39 -0.99 15.25 -25.49
N GLU A 40 -1.72 16.31 -25.14
CA GLU A 40 -2.14 16.59 -23.77
C GLU A 40 -3.11 15.50 -23.28
N LEU A 41 -2.97 15.09 -22.03
CA LEU A 41 -3.96 14.26 -21.35
C LEU A 41 -5.26 15.04 -21.09
N ALA A 42 -6.34 14.32 -20.75
CA ALA A 42 -7.56 14.97 -20.28
C ALA A 42 -7.26 15.87 -19.07
N GLY A 43 -7.70 17.12 -19.11
CA GLY A 43 -7.41 18.12 -18.07
C GLY A 43 -5.97 18.64 -18.04
N GLU A 44 -5.07 18.11 -18.87
CA GLU A 44 -3.73 18.67 -19.05
C GLU A 44 -3.78 19.90 -19.97
N SER A 45 -2.92 20.86 -19.71
CA SER A 45 -2.61 21.97 -20.60
C SER A 45 -1.21 22.53 -20.36
N VAL A 46 -0.49 22.84 -21.43
CA VAL A 46 0.81 23.52 -21.35
C VAL A 46 0.63 24.94 -20.82
N LYS A 47 1.35 25.26 -19.75
CA LYS A 47 1.36 26.59 -19.12
C LYS A 47 2.52 27.45 -19.62
N TYR A 48 3.72 26.89 -19.74
CA TYR A 48 4.90 27.61 -20.23
C TYR A 48 5.57 26.85 -21.36
N LEU A 49 6.01 27.59 -22.39
CA LEU A 49 6.73 27.04 -23.53
C LEU A 49 7.90 27.96 -23.91
N GLY A 50 9.11 27.40 -23.94
CA GLY A 50 10.33 28.17 -24.18
C GLY A 50 11.41 27.38 -24.89
N GLN A 51 12.46 28.09 -25.26
CA GLN A 51 13.59 27.54 -26.01
C GLN A 51 14.76 27.24 -25.07
N THR A 52 15.38 26.08 -25.25
CA THR A 52 16.69 25.73 -24.68
C THR A 52 17.76 25.88 -25.76
N ASP A 53 19.04 25.81 -25.40
CA ASP A 53 20.13 25.88 -26.39
C ASP A 53 20.05 24.79 -27.46
N ASP A 54 19.47 23.64 -27.11
CA ASP A 54 19.36 22.45 -27.96
C ASP A 54 17.90 21.99 -28.11
N GLY A 55 16.91 22.88 -28.13
CA GLY A 55 15.52 22.50 -28.42
C GLY A 55 14.47 23.23 -27.60
N VAL A 56 13.45 22.52 -27.14
CA VAL A 56 12.23 23.11 -26.54
C VAL A 56 11.97 22.52 -25.16
N LEU A 57 11.59 23.38 -24.22
CA LEU A 57 11.13 23.01 -22.90
C LEU A 57 9.69 23.48 -22.71
N ALA A 58 8.83 22.56 -22.27
CA ALA A 58 7.44 22.83 -21.97
C ALA A 58 7.10 22.40 -20.55
N LEU A 59 6.30 23.19 -19.86
CA LEU A 59 5.80 22.90 -18.51
C LEU A 59 4.28 22.95 -18.53
N SER A 60 3.63 21.80 -18.38
CA SER A 60 2.19 21.69 -18.20
C SER A 60 1.83 21.65 -16.72
N ASN A 61 0.54 21.63 -16.41
CA ASN A 61 0.02 21.33 -15.07
C ASN A 61 0.24 19.86 -14.63
N TYR A 62 0.88 19.02 -15.45
CA TYR A 62 1.14 17.61 -15.12
C TYR A 62 2.61 17.20 -15.28
N ARG A 63 3.34 17.71 -16.28
CA ARG A 63 4.70 17.27 -16.61
C ARG A 63 5.60 18.40 -17.13
N LEU A 64 6.89 18.20 -16.94
CA LEU A 64 7.95 18.85 -17.69
C LEU A 64 8.27 18.02 -18.93
N PHE A 65 8.34 18.65 -20.09
CA PHE A 65 8.67 18.01 -21.35
C PHE A 65 9.86 18.71 -22.00
N LEU A 66 10.95 17.97 -22.25
CA LEU A 66 12.14 18.44 -22.94
C LEU A 66 12.27 17.70 -24.28
N GLN A 67 12.42 18.45 -25.36
CA GLN A 67 12.76 17.92 -26.68
C GLN A 67 14.10 18.46 -27.12
N LYS A 68 15.02 17.57 -27.51
CA LYS A 68 16.34 17.95 -28.04
C LYS A 68 16.36 17.95 -29.56
N ASN A 69 16.86 19.03 -30.16
CA ASN A 69 16.99 19.17 -31.61
C ASN A 69 18.14 18.32 -32.17
N SER A 70 19.28 18.28 -31.48
CA SER A 70 20.47 17.56 -31.92
C SER A 70 20.26 16.04 -32.04
N THR A 71 19.50 15.45 -31.11
CA THR A 71 19.28 14.00 -31.04
C THR A 71 17.87 13.57 -31.41
N GLY A 72 16.91 14.50 -31.44
CA GLY A 72 15.49 14.18 -31.53
C GLY A 72 14.93 13.53 -30.26
N ALA A 73 15.71 13.45 -29.17
CA ALA A 73 15.28 12.80 -27.94
C ALA A 73 14.18 13.61 -27.24
N GLU A 74 13.14 12.92 -26.80
CA GLU A 74 12.03 13.49 -26.03
C GLU A 74 12.05 12.91 -24.61
N THR A 75 11.87 13.76 -23.61
CA THR A 75 11.85 13.37 -22.20
C THR A 75 10.66 14.01 -21.51
N SER A 76 9.81 13.19 -20.90
CA SER A 76 8.59 13.61 -20.21
C SER A 76 8.68 13.20 -18.74
N VAL A 77 8.69 14.18 -17.84
CA VAL A 77 8.80 13.98 -16.38
C VAL A 77 7.56 14.50 -15.70
N PRO A 78 6.72 13.64 -15.07
CA PRO A 78 5.61 14.10 -14.25
C PRO A 78 6.09 15.01 -13.13
N LEU A 79 5.36 16.09 -12.83
CA LEU A 79 5.77 17.06 -11.80
C LEU A 79 5.91 16.41 -10.43
N GLY A 80 5.04 15.44 -10.09
CA GLY A 80 5.15 14.68 -8.85
C GLY A 80 6.43 13.83 -8.73
N LEU A 81 7.11 13.54 -9.84
CA LEU A 81 8.38 12.82 -9.85
C LEU A 81 9.58 13.75 -9.62
N ILE A 82 9.44 15.05 -9.86
CA ILE A 82 10.50 16.02 -9.65
C ILE A 82 10.69 16.22 -8.14
N GLU A 83 11.93 16.10 -7.68
CA GLU A 83 12.30 16.30 -6.28
C GLU A 83 12.95 17.67 -6.07
N SER A 84 13.82 18.08 -6.98
CA SER A 84 14.49 19.39 -6.89
C SER A 84 15.01 19.85 -8.25
N THR A 85 15.24 21.16 -8.35
CA THR A 85 15.92 21.78 -9.49
C THR A 85 17.16 22.56 -9.04
N GLN A 86 18.25 22.42 -9.77
CA GLN A 86 19.52 23.10 -9.50
C GLN A 86 20.01 23.81 -10.75
N VAL A 87 20.60 24.99 -10.58
CA VAL A 87 21.30 25.72 -11.64
C VAL A 87 22.80 25.56 -11.42
N ARG A 88 23.51 25.20 -12.49
CA ARG A 88 24.96 25.03 -12.51
C ARG A 88 25.58 25.92 -13.57
N ASP A 89 26.69 26.55 -13.23
CA ASP A 89 27.46 27.44 -14.13
C ASP A 89 26.57 28.52 -14.77
N LEU A 90 25.54 28.99 -14.05
CA LEU A 90 24.52 29.98 -14.43
C LEU A 90 23.57 29.59 -15.59
N PHE A 91 23.98 28.70 -16.50
CA PHE A 91 23.24 28.41 -17.73
C PHE A 91 22.66 26.99 -17.78
N HIS A 92 23.05 26.09 -16.88
CA HIS A 92 22.63 24.68 -16.92
C HIS A 92 21.58 24.40 -15.85
N LEU A 93 20.39 24.01 -16.29
CA LEU A 93 19.33 23.54 -15.43
C LEU A 93 19.42 22.01 -15.27
N ILE A 94 19.39 21.57 -14.02
CA ILE A 94 19.43 20.16 -13.62
C ILE A 94 18.17 19.87 -12.82
N VAL A 95 17.34 18.96 -13.33
CA VAL A 95 16.10 18.50 -12.69
C VAL A 95 16.35 17.11 -12.11
N ASN A 96 16.35 17.00 -10.79
CA ASN A 96 16.56 15.75 -10.07
C ASN A 96 15.21 15.11 -9.74
N CYS A 97 15.06 13.82 -10.07
CA CYS A 97 13.81 13.08 -9.91
C CYS A 97 13.89 12.07 -8.78
N LYS A 98 12.76 11.77 -8.13
CA LYS A 98 12.65 10.86 -6.97
C LYS A 98 13.10 9.42 -7.28
N ASP A 99 13.09 9.03 -8.56
CA ASP A 99 13.53 7.72 -9.07
C ASP A 99 15.03 7.64 -9.39
N ALA A 100 15.81 8.62 -8.96
CA ALA A 100 17.25 8.75 -9.25
C ALA A 100 17.60 9.18 -10.68
N SER A 101 16.62 9.44 -11.54
CA SER A 101 16.89 10.01 -12.85
C SER A 101 17.20 11.51 -12.75
N THR A 102 17.86 12.04 -13.78
CA THR A 102 18.17 13.47 -13.89
C THR A 102 17.94 13.93 -15.31
N VAL A 103 17.23 15.05 -15.47
CA VAL A 103 17.05 15.73 -16.76
C VAL A 103 17.90 16.99 -16.77
N LYS A 104 18.62 17.23 -17.86
CA LYS A 104 19.54 18.37 -18.00
C LYS A 104 19.31 19.08 -19.31
N CYS A 105 19.22 20.41 -19.25
CA CYS A 105 19.22 21.31 -20.40
C CYS A 105 20.00 22.59 -20.07
N SER A 106 20.34 23.36 -21.08
CA SER A 106 21.01 24.65 -20.94
C SER A 106 20.24 25.75 -21.67
N PHE A 107 20.53 26.99 -21.29
CA PHE A 107 19.88 28.18 -21.82
C PHE A 107 20.91 29.24 -22.23
N SER A 108 20.49 30.07 -23.19
CA SER A 108 21.35 31.10 -23.77
C SER A 108 21.68 32.24 -22.80
N THR A 109 20.85 32.43 -21.77
CA THR A 109 21.03 33.48 -20.75
C THR A 109 20.81 32.93 -19.34
N SER A 110 21.48 33.55 -18.36
CA SER A 110 21.33 33.21 -16.94
C SER A 110 19.93 33.54 -16.43
N GLU A 111 19.32 34.59 -16.96
CA GLU A 111 17.97 35.04 -16.61
C GLU A 111 16.94 34.01 -17.04
N GLN A 112 17.06 33.45 -18.25
CA GLN A 112 16.16 32.41 -18.75
C GLN A 112 16.28 31.13 -17.93
N CYS A 113 17.51 30.71 -17.63
CA CYS A 113 17.77 29.54 -16.79
C CYS A 113 17.14 29.69 -15.39
N ALA A 114 17.35 30.84 -14.74
CA ALA A 114 16.80 31.15 -13.43
C ALA A 114 15.26 31.21 -13.45
N GLU A 115 14.66 31.78 -14.49
CA GLU A 115 13.20 31.83 -14.62
C GLU A 115 12.59 30.43 -14.81
N TRP A 116 13.20 29.56 -15.62
CA TRP A 116 12.75 28.17 -15.76
C TRP A 116 12.89 27.39 -14.46
N GLN A 117 13.98 27.57 -13.72
CA GLN A 117 14.13 27.00 -12.38
C GLN A 117 12.99 27.46 -11.47
N ARG A 118 12.67 28.77 -11.46
CA ARG A 118 11.59 29.35 -10.66
C ARG A 118 10.23 28.77 -11.03
N ARG A 119 9.90 28.71 -12.33
CA ARG A 119 8.63 28.15 -12.84
C ARG A 119 8.43 26.71 -12.42
N ILE A 120 9.47 25.87 -12.55
CA ILE A 120 9.41 24.46 -12.13
C ILE A 120 9.28 24.37 -10.61
N THR A 121 10.08 25.11 -9.85
CA THR A 121 10.03 25.11 -8.38
C THR A 121 8.65 25.46 -7.85
N LEU A 122 7.99 26.47 -8.45
CA LEU A 122 6.62 26.84 -8.09
C LEU A 122 5.57 25.78 -8.48
N SER A 123 5.87 24.92 -9.46
CA SER A 123 4.93 23.90 -9.95
C SER A 123 5.06 22.54 -9.25
N ILE A 124 6.14 22.31 -8.51
CA ILE A 124 6.40 21.06 -7.77
C ILE A 124 6.18 21.21 -6.26
N GLY A 125 5.63 22.34 -5.83
CA GLY A 125 5.34 22.61 -4.42
C GLY A 125 4.36 21.61 -3.82
N ILE A 126 4.36 21.52 -2.48
CA ILE A 126 3.42 20.68 -1.74
C ILE A 126 2.00 21.21 -2.01
N PRO A 127 1.06 20.36 -2.43
CA PRO A 127 -0.31 20.79 -2.72
C PRO A 127 -1.01 21.25 -1.43
N GLU A 128 -1.69 22.40 -1.46
CA GLU A 128 -2.44 22.92 -0.30
C GLU A 128 -3.70 22.09 0.00
N THR A 129 -4.31 21.53 -1.05
CA THR A 129 -5.50 20.66 -0.98
C THR A 129 -5.29 19.43 -1.84
N LEU A 130 -6.06 18.35 -1.58
CA LEU A 130 -5.97 17.14 -2.40
C LEU A 130 -6.38 17.42 -3.85
N GLU A 131 -7.38 18.27 -4.05
CA GLU A 131 -7.93 18.65 -5.35
C GLU A 131 -6.91 19.39 -6.24
N ALA A 132 -5.82 19.91 -5.66
CA ALA A 132 -4.71 20.49 -6.43
C ALA A 132 -3.87 19.44 -7.16
N LEU A 133 -3.98 18.15 -6.80
CA LEU A 133 -3.31 17.07 -7.51
C LEU A 133 -3.94 16.84 -8.87
N PHE A 134 -3.11 16.65 -9.91
CA PHE A 134 -3.54 16.43 -11.29
C PHE A 134 -4.53 15.25 -11.46
N ALA A 135 -4.56 14.29 -10.52
CA ALA A 135 -5.53 13.20 -10.52
C ALA A 135 -6.99 13.67 -10.59
N PHE A 136 -7.32 14.79 -9.93
CA PHE A 136 -8.68 15.34 -9.91
C PHE A 136 -9.09 16.02 -11.23
N PRO A 137 -8.30 16.97 -11.79
CA PRO A 137 -8.51 17.46 -13.15
C PRO A 137 -8.58 16.33 -14.17
N PHE A 138 -7.66 15.37 -14.11
CA PHE A 138 -7.66 14.24 -15.04
C PHE A 138 -8.96 13.45 -14.99
N HIS A 139 -9.42 13.06 -13.80
CA HIS A 139 -10.68 12.33 -13.63
C HIS A 139 -11.89 13.14 -14.13
N ALA A 140 -12.01 14.41 -13.75
CA ALA A 140 -13.15 15.26 -14.13
C ALA A 140 -13.24 15.42 -15.65
N TRP A 141 -12.14 15.81 -16.30
CA TRP A 141 -12.11 16.02 -17.74
C TRP A 141 -12.24 14.72 -18.54
N ALA A 142 -11.65 13.61 -18.06
CA ALA A 142 -11.77 12.31 -18.71
C ALA A 142 -13.20 11.75 -18.63
N SER A 143 -13.93 12.06 -17.56
CA SER A 143 -15.32 11.63 -17.37
C SER A 143 -16.30 12.36 -18.29
N GLU A 144 -16.03 13.63 -18.62
CA GLU A 144 -16.89 14.45 -19.48
C GLU A 144 -16.66 14.25 -20.99
N SER A 145 -15.56 13.62 -21.40
CA SER A 145 -15.19 13.50 -22.81
C SER A 145 -15.00 12.04 -23.26
N PRO A 146 -16.09 11.33 -23.63
CA PRO A 146 -16.02 9.96 -24.14
C PRO A 146 -15.27 9.84 -25.48
N THR A 147 -15.15 10.93 -26.24
CA THR A 147 -14.59 10.95 -27.61
C THR A 147 -13.07 11.00 -27.67
N LEU A 148 -12.38 11.36 -26.58
CA LEU A 148 -10.92 11.20 -26.45
C LEU A 148 -10.52 9.73 -26.16
N ASN A 149 -11.49 8.80 -26.09
CA ASN A 149 -11.33 7.46 -25.54
C ASN A 149 -11.58 6.30 -26.51
N GLN A 150 -11.67 6.50 -27.83
CA GLN A 150 -11.85 5.36 -28.75
C GLN A 150 -10.67 4.36 -28.70
N ASP A 151 -9.47 4.81 -28.32
CA ASP A 151 -8.28 3.97 -28.16
C ASP A 151 -7.84 3.78 -26.68
N ASN A 152 -8.53 4.36 -25.71
CA ASN A 152 -8.07 4.36 -24.32
C ASN A 152 -8.74 3.26 -23.50
N GLU A 153 -7.97 2.19 -23.20
CA GLU A 153 -8.24 1.17 -22.17
C GLU A 153 -8.57 1.77 -20.78
N TRP A 154 -8.35 3.07 -20.58
CA TRP A 154 -8.45 3.78 -19.32
C TRP A 154 -9.88 4.03 -18.85
N TYR A 155 -10.87 4.22 -19.73
CA TYR A 155 -12.25 4.52 -19.29
C TYR A 155 -12.85 3.37 -18.46
N GLY A 156 -12.68 2.12 -18.91
CA GLY A 156 -13.08 0.93 -18.15
C GLY A 156 -12.23 0.66 -16.91
N ARG A 157 -11.02 1.24 -16.81
CA ARG A 157 -10.13 1.14 -15.63
C ARG A 157 -10.41 2.22 -14.59
N LEU A 158 -10.74 3.44 -15.00
CA LEU A 158 -11.15 4.55 -14.14
C LEU A 158 -12.52 4.28 -13.48
N GLN A 159 -13.39 3.53 -14.16
CA GLN A 159 -14.69 3.11 -13.64
C GLN A 159 -14.67 1.80 -12.86
N ARG A 160 -13.51 1.19 -12.57
CA ARG A 160 -13.44 0.14 -11.53
C ARG A 160 -13.59 0.78 -10.15
N VAL A 161 -14.70 1.47 -9.91
CA VAL A 161 -15.23 1.71 -8.58
C VAL A 161 -15.87 0.38 -8.17
N GLY A 162 -15.03 -0.63 -7.96
CA GLY A 162 -15.44 -1.86 -7.31
C GLY A 162 -15.94 -1.50 -5.91
N ASN A 163 -17.05 -2.08 -5.50
CA ASN A 163 -17.48 -1.98 -4.12
C ASN A 163 -16.43 -2.71 -3.26
N TYR A 164 -15.70 -1.96 -2.43
CA TYR A 164 -14.66 -2.50 -1.55
C TYR A 164 -15.14 -3.75 -0.79
N ASP A 165 -16.37 -3.73 -0.31
CA ASP A 165 -16.95 -4.82 0.47
C ASP A 165 -17.11 -6.10 -0.38
N ASP A 166 -17.45 -5.96 -1.67
CA ASP A 166 -17.59 -7.08 -2.59
C ASP A 166 -16.22 -7.66 -2.96
N ASP A 167 -15.23 -6.81 -3.23
CA ASP A 167 -13.87 -7.25 -3.56
C ASP A 167 -13.18 -7.90 -2.35
N PHE A 168 -13.44 -7.40 -1.14
CA PHE A 168 -13.03 -8.05 0.10
C PHE A 168 -13.65 -9.46 0.23
N ARG A 169 -14.96 -9.60 -0.02
CA ARG A 169 -15.65 -10.91 0.07
C ARG A 169 -15.17 -11.90 -0.99
N LYS A 170 -14.99 -11.48 -2.24
CA LYS A 170 -14.42 -12.32 -3.31
C LYS A 170 -13.05 -12.84 -2.93
N GLU A 171 -12.23 -12.02 -2.27
CA GLU A 171 -10.90 -12.40 -1.87
C GLU A 171 -10.90 -13.36 -0.67
N VAL A 172 -11.82 -13.17 0.29
CA VAL A 172 -12.06 -14.14 1.38
C VAL A 172 -12.53 -15.49 0.83
N GLU A 173 -13.41 -15.49 -0.18
CA GLU A 173 -13.88 -16.69 -0.87
C GLU A 173 -12.74 -17.37 -1.65
N ARG A 174 -11.94 -16.60 -2.40
CA ARG A 174 -10.77 -17.12 -3.13
C ARG A 174 -9.77 -17.81 -2.21
N LEU A 175 -9.54 -17.25 -1.03
CA LEU A 175 -8.65 -17.80 0.00
C LEU A 175 -9.29 -18.93 0.83
N GLN A 176 -10.55 -19.29 0.53
CA GLN A 176 -11.28 -20.41 1.11
C GLN A 176 -11.34 -20.39 2.64
N PHE A 177 -11.59 -19.21 3.23
CA PHE A 177 -11.84 -19.13 4.67
C PHE A 177 -13.17 -19.78 5.03
N ASP A 178 -13.18 -20.63 6.06
CA ASP A 178 -14.42 -21.15 6.63
C ASP A 178 -15.14 -20.07 7.46
N LEU A 179 -16.13 -19.41 6.83
CA LEU A 179 -16.99 -18.43 7.48
C LEU A 179 -18.17 -19.04 8.26
N GLN A 180 -18.33 -20.36 8.25
CA GLN A 180 -19.40 -21.06 8.96
C GLN A 180 -18.98 -21.51 10.37
N GLY A 181 -17.67 -21.64 10.61
CA GLY A 181 -17.14 -22.08 11.90
C GLY A 181 -15.91 -21.33 12.37
N ALA A 182 -14.81 -21.36 11.60
CA ALA A 182 -13.52 -20.85 12.09
C ALA A 182 -13.41 -19.31 12.15
N TRP A 183 -13.91 -18.63 11.12
CA TRP A 183 -13.68 -17.21 10.88
C TRP A 183 -14.99 -16.44 10.71
N ARG A 184 -14.93 -15.13 10.93
CA ARG A 184 -16.02 -14.20 10.61
C ARG A 184 -15.47 -12.90 10.05
N ILE A 185 -16.29 -12.26 9.22
CA ILE A 185 -16.07 -10.89 8.77
C ILE A 185 -16.69 -9.96 9.82
N SER A 186 -15.87 -9.20 10.52
CA SER A 186 -16.32 -8.16 11.45
C SER A 186 -16.60 -6.85 10.70
N HIS A 187 -17.72 -6.23 11.05
CA HIS A 187 -18.13 -4.90 10.59
C HIS A 187 -17.82 -3.81 11.63
N VAL A 188 -17.07 -4.12 12.70
CA VAL A 188 -16.74 -3.19 13.79
C VAL A 188 -16.06 -1.90 13.30
N ASN A 189 -15.39 -1.95 12.16
CA ASN A 189 -14.70 -0.82 11.54
C ASN A 189 -15.40 -0.28 10.29
N ALA A 190 -16.67 -0.62 10.03
CA ALA A 190 -17.39 -0.23 8.81
C ALA A 190 -17.46 1.29 8.58
N GLU A 191 -17.42 2.06 9.67
CA GLU A 191 -17.40 3.52 9.71
C GLU A 191 -16.04 4.09 10.17
N PHE A 192 -14.97 3.28 10.14
CA PHE A 192 -13.60 3.68 10.51
C PHE A 192 -13.42 4.15 11.98
N LYS A 193 -14.42 3.90 12.85
CA LYS A 193 -14.41 4.31 14.27
C LYS A 193 -13.45 3.51 15.14
N LEU A 194 -13.26 2.22 14.85
CA LEU A 194 -12.34 1.37 15.60
C LEU A 194 -10.89 1.77 15.29
N CYS A 195 -10.54 1.78 14.00
CA CYS A 195 -9.21 2.16 13.52
C CYS A 195 -9.34 2.91 12.18
N PRO A 196 -9.08 4.24 12.17
CA PRO A 196 -9.22 5.07 10.97
C PRO A 196 -8.26 4.73 9.83
N SER A 197 -7.21 3.97 10.12
CA SER A 197 -6.16 3.60 9.15
C SER A 197 -6.26 2.14 8.67
N TYR A 198 -7.32 1.45 9.07
CA TYR A 198 -7.63 0.08 8.67
C TYR A 198 -8.80 0.07 7.68
N PRO A 199 -8.96 -1.05 6.94
CA PRO A 199 -10.12 -1.23 6.10
C PRO A 199 -11.43 -1.32 6.89
N ARG A 200 -12.56 -1.17 6.18
CA ARG A 200 -13.91 -1.25 6.74
C ARG A 200 -14.26 -2.62 7.32
N LEU A 201 -13.82 -3.66 6.64
CA LEU A 201 -14.08 -5.07 7.00
C LEU A 201 -12.80 -5.71 7.53
N LEU A 202 -12.92 -6.49 8.60
CA LEU A 202 -11.80 -7.18 9.24
C LEU A 202 -12.10 -8.67 9.39
N LEU A 203 -11.16 -9.52 9.00
CA LEU A 203 -11.29 -10.97 9.17
C LEU A 203 -10.65 -11.41 10.50
N VAL A 204 -11.46 -12.05 11.35
CA VAL A 204 -11.11 -12.45 12.72
C VAL A 204 -11.73 -13.81 13.06
N PRO A 205 -11.28 -14.54 14.10
CA PRO A 205 -11.91 -15.78 14.52
C PRO A 205 -13.38 -15.59 14.90
N ALA A 206 -14.21 -16.56 14.54
CA ALA A 206 -15.65 -16.50 14.79
C ALA A 206 -16.00 -16.34 16.27
N CYS A 207 -15.22 -16.95 17.16
CA CYS A 207 -15.43 -16.94 18.61
C CYS A 207 -15.07 -15.61 19.29
N ILE A 208 -14.42 -14.68 18.59
CA ILE A 208 -14.04 -13.37 19.16
C ILE A 208 -15.14 -12.36 18.88
N PRO A 209 -15.83 -11.79 19.89
CA PRO A 209 -16.85 -10.75 19.67
C PRO A 209 -16.24 -9.37 19.41
N ASP A 210 -17.01 -8.44 18.84
CA ASP A 210 -16.55 -7.09 18.51
C ASP A 210 -16.13 -6.26 19.75
N ASP A 211 -16.75 -6.48 20.92
CA ASP A 211 -16.35 -5.84 22.18
C ASP A 211 -14.92 -6.21 22.60
N THR A 212 -14.50 -7.45 22.32
CA THR A 212 -13.10 -7.87 22.52
C THR A 212 -12.18 -7.08 21.59
N LEU A 213 -12.57 -6.89 20.32
CA LEU A 213 -11.78 -6.12 19.35
C LEU A 213 -11.65 -4.64 19.76
N GLN A 214 -12.70 -4.03 20.32
CA GLN A 214 -12.65 -2.68 20.87
C GLN A 214 -11.65 -2.56 22.02
N ASN A 215 -11.61 -3.56 22.91
CA ASN A 215 -10.64 -3.59 24.00
C ASN A 215 -9.21 -3.74 23.47
N VAL A 216 -8.99 -4.66 22.52
CA VAL A 216 -7.68 -4.85 21.86
C VAL A 216 -7.21 -3.59 21.15
N ALA A 217 -8.12 -2.85 20.51
CA ALA A 217 -7.81 -1.58 19.85
C ALA A 217 -7.23 -0.54 20.80
N SER A 218 -7.65 -0.51 22.07
CA SER A 218 -7.05 0.38 23.08
C SER A 218 -5.64 0.00 23.52
N PHE A 219 -5.17 -1.20 23.18
CA PHE A 219 -3.85 -1.71 23.54
C PHE A 219 -2.89 -1.78 22.35
N ARG A 220 -3.38 -1.74 21.11
CA ARG A 220 -2.55 -1.76 19.90
C ARG A 220 -2.33 -0.34 19.40
N SER A 221 -1.09 0.02 19.11
CA SER A 221 -0.75 1.38 18.69
C SER A 221 -1.54 1.85 17.46
N SER A 222 -2.06 3.08 17.50
CA SER A 222 -2.99 3.60 16.46
C SER A 222 -4.23 2.72 16.24
N ARG A 223 -4.59 1.88 17.21
CA ARG A 223 -5.73 0.96 17.20
C ARG A 223 -5.67 -0.13 16.13
N ARG A 224 -4.48 -0.43 15.60
CA ARG A 224 -4.28 -1.37 14.49
C ARG A 224 -4.17 -2.80 15.01
N ILE A 225 -5.34 -3.36 15.32
CA ILE A 225 -5.50 -4.69 15.92
C ILE A 225 -4.97 -5.82 15.02
N PRO A 226 -4.62 -7.00 15.56
CA PRO A 226 -4.39 -8.21 14.76
C PRO A 226 -5.57 -8.52 13.84
N ALA A 227 -5.33 -8.49 12.52
CA ALA A 227 -6.29 -8.85 11.49
C ALA A 227 -5.67 -9.83 10.50
N VAL A 228 -6.41 -10.86 10.12
CA VAL A 228 -5.97 -11.87 9.14
C VAL A 228 -6.11 -11.32 7.73
N VAL A 229 -5.11 -11.60 6.89
CA VAL A 229 -5.07 -11.14 5.49
C VAL A 229 -4.83 -12.25 4.47
N TRP A 230 -4.36 -13.43 4.91
CA TRP A 230 -4.09 -14.54 4.00
C TRP A 230 -4.16 -15.89 4.74
N ARG A 231 -4.52 -16.96 4.04
CA ARG A 231 -4.60 -18.35 4.56
C ARG A 231 -3.97 -19.33 3.58
N HIS A 232 -3.29 -20.34 4.13
CA HIS A 232 -2.79 -21.48 3.38
C HIS A 232 -3.85 -22.60 3.32
N GLU A 233 -4.29 -22.94 2.11
CA GLU A 233 -5.43 -23.84 1.88
C GLU A 233 -5.30 -25.19 2.58
N ARG A 234 -4.11 -25.80 2.54
CA ARG A 234 -3.85 -27.16 3.04
C ARG A 234 -3.58 -27.25 4.54
N THR A 235 -2.99 -26.22 5.15
CA THR A 235 -2.58 -26.28 6.57
C THR A 235 -3.51 -25.49 7.47
N GLY A 236 -4.39 -24.64 6.91
CA GLY A 236 -5.20 -23.69 7.66
C GLY A 236 -4.40 -22.52 8.26
N ALA A 237 -3.07 -22.52 8.12
CA ALA A 237 -2.21 -21.50 8.70
C ALA A 237 -2.46 -20.13 8.05
N VAL A 238 -2.53 -19.09 8.88
CA VAL A 238 -2.82 -17.72 8.41
C VAL A 238 -1.64 -16.77 8.56
N ILE A 239 -1.63 -15.73 7.73
CA ILE A 239 -0.83 -14.53 7.95
C ILE A 239 -1.76 -13.44 8.46
N ALA A 240 -1.44 -12.91 9.64
CA ALA A 240 -2.08 -11.76 10.25
C ALA A 240 -1.11 -10.59 10.37
N ARG A 241 -1.63 -9.39 10.51
CA ARG A 241 -0.86 -8.15 10.68
C ARG A 241 -1.44 -7.24 11.75
N CYS A 242 -0.58 -6.45 12.40
CA CYS A 242 -0.97 -5.42 13.38
C CYS A 242 0.11 -4.35 13.56
N SER A 243 -0.13 -3.41 14.48
CA SER A 243 0.90 -2.57 15.11
C SER A 243 1.46 -3.23 16.38
N GLN A 244 2.50 -2.62 16.96
CA GLN A 244 3.01 -3.02 18.27
C GLN A 244 1.94 -2.93 19.37
N PRO A 245 2.06 -3.74 20.44
CA PRO A 245 1.31 -3.56 21.68
C PRO A 245 1.84 -2.37 22.50
N GLU A 246 0.95 -1.71 23.24
CA GLU A 246 1.24 -0.58 24.14
C GLU A 246 1.55 -1.06 25.57
N VAL A 247 2.57 -1.92 25.66
CA VAL A 247 3.06 -2.47 26.94
C VAL A 247 3.61 -1.37 27.84
N GLY A 248 4.31 -0.41 27.25
CA GLY A 248 4.95 0.69 27.95
C GLY A 248 6.00 0.26 28.98
N TRP A 249 6.56 1.26 29.66
CA TRP A 249 7.55 1.06 30.72
C TRP A 249 6.98 0.21 31.88
N LEU A 250 5.71 0.42 32.24
CA LEU A 250 5.05 -0.26 33.36
C LEU A 250 4.72 -1.73 33.11
N GLY A 251 4.90 -2.24 31.87
CA GLY A 251 4.61 -3.64 31.57
C GLY A 251 3.11 -3.94 31.52
N TRP A 252 2.31 -2.99 31.01
CA TRP A 252 0.89 -3.19 30.80
C TRP A 252 0.62 -4.40 29.93
N ARG A 253 -0.47 -5.10 30.25
CA ARG A 253 -0.93 -6.27 29.53
C ARG A 253 -2.41 -6.15 29.22
N ASN A 254 -2.86 -6.90 28.23
CA ASN A 254 -4.24 -6.91 27.82
C ASN A 254 -4.69 -8.35 27.58
N SER A 255 -5.52 -8.88 28.48
CA SER A 255 -5.99 -10.27 28.39
C SER A 255 -6.88 -10.54 27.18
N LYS A 256 -7.48 -9.49 26.58
CA LYS A 256 -8.27 -9.60 25.35
C LYS A 256 -7.36 -9.72 24.11
N ASP A 257 -6.20 -9.07 24.10
CA ASP A 257 -5.17 -9.24 23.06
C ASP A 257 -4.55 -10.64 23.15
N GLU A 258 -4.21 -11.07 24.37
CA GLU A 258 -3.74 -12.44 24.65
C GLU A 258 -4.76 -13.49 24.17
N GLN A 259 -6.05 -13.29 24.47
CA GLN A 259 -7.15 -14.16 24.03
C GLN A 259 -7.29 -14.17 22.49
N LEU A 260 -7.18 -13.02 21.84
CA LEU A 260 -7.27 -12.91 20.37
C LEU A 260 -6.14 -13.70 19.69
N LEU A 261 -4.90 -13.54 20.15
CA LEU A 261 -3.74 -14.25 19.58
C LEU A 261 -3.85 -15.76 19.77
N LYS A 262 -4.35 -16.21 20.93
CA LYS A 262 -4.65 -17.63 21.14
C LYS A 262 -5.75 -18.12 20.18
N ALA A 263 -6.81 -17.35 19.99
CA ALA A 263 -7.92 -17.72 19.10
C ALA A 263 -7.49 -17.84 17.63
N PHE A 264 -6.44 -17.14 17.17
CA PHE A 264 -5.87 -17.36 15.84
C PHE A 264 -5.32 -18.79 15.68
N SER A 265 -4.55 -19.26 16.66
CA SER A 265 -4.03 -20.64 16.66
C SER A 265 -5.16 -21.68 16.68
N ASP A 266 -6.16 -21.47 17.53
CA ASP A 266 -7.29 -22.39 17.66
C ASP A 266 -8.14 -22.41 16.37
N ALA A 267 -8.40 -21.26 15.75
CA ALA A 267 -9.13 -21.16 14.48
C ALA A 267 -8.39 -21.84 13.32
N CYS A 268 -7.06 -21.70 13.24
CA CYS A 268 -6.26 -22.40 12.22
C CYS A 268 -6.34 -23.92 12.35
N ALA A 269 -6.31 -24.44 13.59
CA ALA A 269 -6.44 -25.87 13.85
C ALA A 269 -7.82 -26.41 13.46
N PHE A 270 -8.88 -25.65 13.77
CA PHE A 270 -10.25 -26.02 13.41
C PHE A 270 -10.50 -25.99 11.90
N ASP A 271 -10.09 -24.91 11.22
CA ASP A 271 -10.32 -24.71 9.78
C ASP A 271 -9.56 -25.72 8.88
N ARG A 272 -8.55 -26.40 9.44
CA ARG A 272 -7.89 -27.51 8.75
C ARG A 272 -8.79 -28.76 8.64
N GLY A 273 -9.60 -29.04 9.67
CA GLY A 273 -10.37 -30.28 9.79
C GLY A 273 -11.60 -30.39 8.86
N THR A 274 -12.12 -29.27 8.35
CA THR A 274 -13.31 -29.26 7.49
C THR A 274 -13.03 -29.67 6.04
N GLN A 275 -11.82 -29.44 5.52
CA GLN A 275 -11.41 -29.84 4.17
C GLN A 275 -11.25 -31.37 4.04
N GLU A 276 -10.63 -32.02 5.02
CA GLU A 276 -10.51 -33.49 5.07
C GLU A 276 -11.87 -34.16 5.33
N SER A 277 -12.73 -33.56 6.15
CA SER A 277 -14.09 -34.07 6.39
C SER A 277 -14.99 -33.96 5.13
N ARG A 278 -14.91 -32.85 4.37
CA ARG A 278 -15.59 -32.71 3.07
C ARG A 278 -15.12 -33.71 2.03
N THR A 279 -13.84 -34.09 2.03
CA THR A 279 -13.34 -35.15 1.12
C THR A 279 -13.85 -36.53 1.52
N ARG A 280 -13.97 -36.84 2.82
CA ARG A 280 -14.54 -38.11 3.31
C ARG A 280 -16.05 -38.25 3.05
N LEU A 281 -16.81 -37.16 3.22
CA LEU A 281 -18.25 -37.11 2.91
C LEU A 281 -18.53 -37.28 1.40
N ASN A 282 -17.68 -36.72 0.54
CA ASN A 282 -17.80 -36.91 -0.91
C ASN A 282 -17.36 -38.32 -1.38
N SER A 283 -16.45 -38.99 -0.67
CA SER A 283 -16.08 -40.38 -1.00
C SER A 283 -17.15 -41.40 -0.58
N THR A 284 -17.89 -41.13 0.51
CA THR A 284 -18.96 -42.01 1.01
C THR A 284 -20.28 -41.86 0.27
N ALA A 285 -20.49 -40.76 -0.47
CA ALA A 285 -21.67 -40.56 -1.33
C ALA A 285 -21.65 -41.40 -2.63
N SER A 286 -20.60 -42.19 -2.88
CA SER A 286 -20.47 -43.04 -4.09
C SER A 286 -20.79 -44.53 -3.86
N SER A 287 -21.22 -44.92 -2.66
CA SER A 287 -21.62 -46.30 -2.35
C SER A 287 -22.99 -46.36 -1.69
N GLU A 288 -24.04 -46.52 -2.50
CA GLU A 288 -25.34 -46.94 -2.00
C GLU A 288 -25.28 -48.42 -1.57
N SER A 289 -25.59 -48.69 -0.30
CA SER A 289 -26.64 -49.65 0.12
C SER A 289 -26.49 -50.02 1.61
N SER A 290 -27.34 -49.46 2.47
CA SER A 290 -28.02 -50.11 3.61
C SER A 290 -28.72 -49.05 4.50
N PRO A 291 -29.83 -49.39 5.19
CA PRO A 291 -30.58 -48.41 6.01
C PRO A 291 -29.87 -48.15 7.35
N PRO A 292 -30.00 -46.94 7.95
CA PRO A 292 -29.30 -46.60 9.17
C PRO A 292 -30.02 -47.12 10.42
N SER A 293 -29.25 -47.71 11.34
CA SER A 293 -29.66 -47.99 12.72
C SER A 293 -29.63 -46.69 13.55
N PRO A 294 -30.55 -46.49 14.51
CA PRO A 294 -30.62 -45.26 15.29
C PRO A 294 -29.76 -45.37 16.57
N GLU A 295 -28.45 -45.24 16.43
CA GLU A 295 -27.58 -44.95 17.59
C GLU A 295 -26.67 -43.78 17.22
N GLY A 296 -26.93 -42.63 17.86
CA GLY A 296 -26.18 -41.41 17.67
C GLY A 296 -24.75 -41.57 18.20
N SER A 297 -23.82 -41.92 17.32
CA SER A 297 -22.40 -41.73 17.57
C SER A 297 -22.07 -40.26 17.33
N HIS A 298 -21.86 -39.52 18.41
CA HIS A 298 -21.10 -38.28 18.35
C HIS A 298 -19.69 -38.64 17.89
N GLU A 299 -19.41 -38.53 16.58
CA GLU A 299 -18.04 -38.59 16.09
C GLU A 299 -17.31 -37.35 16.61
N GLU A 300 -16.52 -37.54 17.67
CA GLU A 300 -15.57 -36.53 18.12
C GLU A 300 -14.53 -36.34 17.00
N VAL A 301 -14.62 -35.23 16.28
CA VAL A 301 -13.62 -34.86 15.28
C VAL A 301 -12.30 -34.62 16.02
N GLU A 302 -11.33 -35.52 15.83
CA GLU A 302 -9.99 -35.42 16.40
C GLU A 302 -9.34 -34.13 15.89
N MET A 303 -9.30 -33.09 16.73
CA MET A 303 -8.72 -31.80 16.38
C MET A 303 -7.20 -31.88 16.49
N ASP A 304 -6.49 -31.46 15.44
CA ASP A 304 -5.04 -31.29 15.50
C ASP A 304 -4.65 -30.32 16.63
N GLU A 305 -3.56 -30.62 17.34
CA GLU A 305 -3.06 -29.73 18.39
C GLU A 305 -2.73 -28.32 17.82
N PRO A 306 -3.26 -27.24 18.44
CA PRO A 306 -3.00 -25.88 17.99
C PRO A 306 -1.51 -25.53 18.02
N LYS A 307 -0.96 -25.14 16.87
CA LYS A 307 0.43 -24.69 16.77
C LYS A 307 0.58 -23.27 17.31
N LYS A 308 1.70 -23.00 17.98
CA LYS A 308 2.04 -21.66 18.48
C LYS A 308 2.14 -20.65 17.34
N ILE A 309 1.55 -19.47 17.53
CA ILE A 309 1.68 -18.37 16.58
C ILE A 309 3.12 -17.86 16.55
N LEU A 310 3.67 -17.58 15.37
CA LEU A 310 4.95 -16.88 15.22
C LEU A 310 4.68 -15.38 15.11
N ILE A 311 5.17 -14.61 16.08
CA ILE A 311 5.17 -13.15 16.02
C ILE A 311 6.46 -12.70 15.36
N VAL A 312 6.36 -12.15 14.16
CA VAL A 312 7.47 -11.56 13.41
C VAL A 312 7.47 -10.05 13.65
N ASP A 313 8.28 -9.59 14.60
CA ASP A 313 8.52 -8.17 14.80
C ASP A 313 9.61 -7.72 13.82
N ALA A 314 9.23 -6.86 12.88
CA ALA A 314 10.15 -6.38 11.83
C ALA A 314 11.35 -5.60 12.40
N ARG A 315 11.30 -5.15 13.65
CA ARG A 315 12.33 -4.30 14.27
C ARG A 315 13.47 -5.14 14.84
N SER A 316 14.52 -4.46 15.30
CA SER A 316 15.48 -5.08 16.22
C SER A 316 14.88 -5.13 17.62
N TYR A 317 15.34 -6.08 18.44
CA TYR A 317 14.98 -6.13 19.87
C TYR A 317 15.28 -4.80 20.58
N THR A 318 16.44 -4.20 20.31
CA THR A 318 16.83 -2.89 20.85
C THR A 318 15.85 -1.78 20.47
N SER A 319 15.36 -1.77 19.23
CA SER A 319 14.36 -0.81 18.79
C SER A 319 13.01 -1.03 19.47
N ALA A 320 12.60 -2.29 19.68
CA ALA A 320 11.38 -2.63 20.39
C ALA A 320 11.43 -2.18 21.86
N VAL A 321 12.56 -2.39 22.55
CA VAL A 321 12.80 -1.90 23.92
C VAL A 321 12.77 -0.36 23.98
N THR A 322 13.37 0.34 23.02
CA THR A 322 13.28 1.81 22.96
C THR A 322 11.84 2.28 22.74
N ASN A 323 11.04 1.57 21.95
CA ASN A 323 9.61 1.89 21.81
C ASN A 323 8.83 1.63 23.10
N ARG A 324 9.21 0.61 23.89
CA ARG A 324 8.63 0.35 25.21
C ARG A 324 8.77 1.54 26.16
N ALA A 325 9.91 2.22 26.15
CA ALA A 325 10.11 3.45 26.91
C ALA A 325 9.18 4.61 26.47
N ARG A 326 8.60 4.55 25.27
CA ARG A 326 7.68 5.54 24.70
C ARG A 326 6.21 5.09 24.72
N GLY A 327 5.88 4.06 25.50
CA GLY A 327 4.51 3.53 25.62
C GLY A 327 4.20 2.35 24.70
N GLY A 328 5.03 2.06 23.69
CA GLY A 328 4.89 0.88 22.83
C GLY A 328 5.48 -0.39 23.46
N GLY A 329 6.07 -1.26 22.64
CA GLY A 329 6.79 -2.44 23.14
C GLY A 329 6.68 -3.64 22.21
N CYS A 330 6.80 -4.83 22.80
CA CYS A 330 6.59 -6.13 22.15
C CYS A 330 5.91 -7.06 23.16
N GLU A 331 5.29 -8.11 22.64
CA GLU A 331 4.64 -9.16 23.42
C GLU A 331 5.63 -9.81 24.42
N CYS A 332 5.14 -10.23 25.58
CA CYS A 332 5.94 -10.84 26.65
C CYS A 332 5.67 -12.34 26.68
N PRO A 333 6.64 -13.23 26.43
CA PRO A 333 6.41 -14.68 26.31
C PRO A 333 5.62 -15.30 27.48
N GLU A 334 5.78 -14.77 28.70
CA GLU A 334 5.06 -15.19 29.91
C GLU A 334 3.54 -14.94 29.84
N TYR A 335 3.11 -13.90 29.11
CA TYR A 335 1.70 -13.55 28.93
C TYR A 335 1.12 -14.08 27.61
N TYR A 336 1.98 -14.45 26.67
CA TYR A 336 1.59 -15.03 25.37
C TYR A 336 2.17 -16.45 25.23
N PRO A 337 1.76 -17.43 26.05
CA PRO A 337 2.36 -18.78 26.06
C PRO A 337 2.12 -19.56 24.76
N SER A 338 1.09 -19.18 24.00
CA SER A 338 0.77 -19.72 22.68
C SER A 338 1.53 -19.02 21.55
N ALA A 339 2.47 -18.13 21.85
CA ALA A 339 3.24 -17.38 20.85
C ALA A 339 4.76 -17.54 21.03
N GLU A 340 5.48 -17.36 19.93
CA GLU A 340 6.95 -17.19 19.93
C GLU A 340 7.29 -15.95 19.11
N ILE A 341 8.29 -15.18 19.54
CA ILE A 341 8.63 -13.89 18.93
C ILE A 341 9.98 -14.00 18.23
N GLN A 342 10.07 -13.46 17.02
CA GLN A 342 11.32 -13.35 16.27
C GLN A 342 11.51 -11.91 15.75
N PHE A 343 12.68 -11.33 16.01
CA PHE A 343 13.03 -9.97 15.61
C PHE A 343 13.84 -9.96 14.30
N MET A 344 13.40 -9.18 13.31
CA MET A 344 14.02 -9.17 11.97
C MET A 344 15.10 -8.11 11.79
N SER A 345 15.21 -7.15 12.71
CA SER A 345 16.23 -6.07 12.66
C SER A 345 16.20 -5.21 11.39
N LEU A 346 15.01 -4.97 10.81
CA LEU A 346 14.87 -4.09 9.65
C LEU A 346 14.95 -2.61 10.04
N GLY A 347 15.71 -1.85 9.25
CA GLY A 347 15.87 -0.41 9.37
C GLY A 347 14.53 0.34 9.33
N ASN A 348 14.43 1.43 10.09
CA ASN A 348 13.26 2.31 10.02
C ASN A 348 13.30 3.19 8.75
N ILE A 349 12.25 3.99 8.54
CA ILE A 349 12.13 4.86 7.36
C ILE A 349 13.33 5.80 7.15
N HIS A 350 13.97 6.28 8.23
CA HIS A 350 15.13 7.18 8.14
C HIS A 350 16.37 6.45 7.66
N VAL A 351 16.58 5.21 8.13
CA VAL A 351 17.67 4.34 7.67
C VAL A 351 17.52 4.04 6.19
N ILE A 352 16.32 3.63 5.75
CA ILE A 352 16.05 3.32 4.34
C ILE A 352 16.22 4.56 3.46
N ARG A 353 15.71 5.73 3.89
CA ARG A 353 15.88 6.99 3.15
C ARG A 353 17.34 7.36 2.98
N LYS A 354 18.14 7.29 4.05
CA LYS A 354 19.59 7.56 4.00
C LYS A 354 20.32 6.61 3.05
N SER A 355 19.99 5.31 3.12
CA SER A 355 20.54 4.28 2.23
C SER A 355 20.20 4.56 0.76
N PHE A 356 18.95 4.90 0.48
CA PHE A 356 18.49 5.25 -0.87
C PHE A 356 19.20 6.48 -1.41
N HIS A 357 19.33 7.56 -0.63
CA HIS A 357 20.08 8.75 -1.07
C HIS A 357 21.55 8.43 -1.38
N ALA A 358 22.20 7.60 -0.56
CA ALA A 358 23.57 7.15 -0.83
C ALA A 358 23.66 6.35 -2.14
N LEU A 359 22.70 5.46 -2.41
CA LEU A 359 22.61 4.73 -3.67
C LEU A 359 22.41 5.68 -4.86
N ARG A 360 21.49 6.64 -4.75
CA ARG A 360 21.22 7.61 -5.81
C ARG A 360 22.44 8.46 -6.15
N GLN A 361 23.16 8.92 -5.12
CA GLN A 361 24.41 9.66 -5.31
C GLN A 361 25.46 8.82 -6.04
N LEU A 362 25.57 7.53 -5.68
CA LEU A 362 26.47 6.60 -6.35
C LEU A 362 26.04 6.41 -7.82
N CYS A 363 24.78 6.07 -8.10
CA CYS A 363 24.22 5.92 -9.45
C CYS A 363 24.41 7.15 -10.36
N SER A 364 24.50 8.36 -9.78
CA SER A 364 24.69 9.61 -10.52
C SER A 364 26.15 9.99 -10.76
N SER A 365 27.10 9.20 -10.22
CA SER A 365 28.53 9.47 -10.34
C SER A 365 29.10 8.89 -11.65
N GLN A 366 30.37 9.19 -11.96
CA GLN A 366 30.95 8.80 -13.24
C GLN A 366 31.02 7.26 -13.39
N PRO A 367 30.82 6.70 -14.60
CA PRO A 367 30.80 5.25 -14.79
C PRO A 367 32.09 4.53 -14.39
N ASP A 368 33.24 5.19 -14.53
CA ASP A 368 34.57 4.56 -14.40
C ASP A 368 35.15 4.60 -12.98
N ILE A 369 34.31 4.60 -11.94
CA ILE A 369 34.77 4.68 -10.55
C ILE A 369 35.44 3.36 -10.11
N PRO A 370 36.75 3.36 -9.79
CA PRO A 370 37.51 2.12 -9.54
C PRO A 370 37.03 1.30 -8.33
N ASN A 371 36.36 1.92 -7.36
CA ASN A 371 35.88 1.29 -6.12
C ASN A 371 34.35 1.22 -6.02
N TRP A 372 33.65 1.14 -7.17
CA TRP A 372 32.19 1.16 -7.23
C TRP A 372 31.50 0.16 -6.29
N LEU A 373 31.94 -1.11 -6.29
CA LEU A 373 31.32 -2.17 -5.48
C LEU A 373 31.45 -1.90 -3.97
N SER A 374 32.59 -1.37 -3.52
CA SER A 374 32.79 -0.97 -2.13
C SER A 374 31.94 0.24 -1.74
N LEU A 375 31.75 1.18 -2.68
CA LEU A 375 30.83 2.31 -2.47
C LEU A 375 29.37 1.83 -2.42
N LEU A 376 29.00 0.86 -3.26
CA LEU A 376 27.68 0.24 -3.28
C LEU A 376 27.39 -0.47 -1.96
N GLU A 377 28.34 -1.25 -1.45
CA GLU A 377 28.25 -1.89 -0.14
C GLU A 377 28.00 -0.86 0.97
N ARG A 378 28.74 0.26 0.96
CA ARG A 378 28.55 1.37 1.92
C ARG A 378 27.15 2.01 1.87
N THR A 379 26.40 1.87 0.79
CA THR A 379 25.01 2.35 0.75
C THR A 379 24.08 1.51 1.62
N MET A 380 24.46 0.27 1.95
CA MET A 380 23.65 -0.73 2.66
C MET A 380 22.36 -1.14 1.93
N TRP A 381 22.11 -0.65 0.71
CA TRP A 381 20.85 -0.85 0.01
C TRP A 381 20.55 -2.34 -0.22
N LEU A 382 21.53 -3.07 -0.78
CA LEU A 382 21.38 -4.51 -1.02
C LEU A 382 21.24 -5.31 0.29
N GLN A 383 21.86 -4.84 1.39
CA GLN A 383 21.70 -5.47 2.69
C GLN A 383 20.28 -5.26 3.25
N HIS A 384 19.69 -4.09 3.06
CA HIS A 384 18.29 -3.84 3.44
C HIS A 384 17.32 -4.68 2.60
N MET A 385 17.55 -4.79 1.29
CA MET A 385 16.75 -5.66 0.41
C MET A 385 16.87 -7.14 0.83
N SER A 386 18.10 -7.61 1.07
CA SER A 386 18.36 -8.98 1.56
C SER A 386 17.66 -9.25 2.90
N GLY A 387 17.74 -8.32 3.86
CA GLY A 387 17.07 -8.45 5.15
C GLY A 387 15.55 -8.54 5.03
N LEU A 388 14.94 -7.72 4.16
CA LEU A 388 13.49 -7.79 3.91
C LEU A 388 13.09 -9.13 3.29
N LEU A 389 13.84 -9.62 2.31
CA LEU A 389 13.60 -10.93 1.69
C LEU A 389 13.75 -12.06 2.71
N ALA A 390 14.79 -12.01 3.55
CA ALA A 390 15.01 -12.99 4.62
C ALA A 390 13.84 -13.01 5.62
N ALA A 391 13.35 -11.85 6.05
CA ALA A 391 12.19 -11.73 6.93
C ALA A 391 10.91 -12.32 6.29
N SER A 392 10.71 -12.08 4.99
CA SER A 392 9.58 -12.65 4.24
C SER A 392 9.69 -14.16 4.11
N MET A 393 10.91 -14.70 3.95
CA MET A 393 11.16 -16.14 3.92
C MET A 393 10.94 -16.81 5.28
N VAL A 394 11.15 -16.12 6.41
CA VAL A 394 10.76 -16.63 7.74
C VAL A 394 9.25 -16.86 7.79
N VAL A 395 8.44 -15.92 7.28
CA VAL A 395 6.99 -16.07 7.18
C VAL A 395 6.63 -17.26 6.27
N CYS A 396 7.23 -17.33 5.08
CA CYS A 396 6.97 -18.43 4.14
C CYS A 396 7.29 -19.79 4.74
N HIS A 397 8.42 -19.92 5.44
CA HIS A 397 8.83 -21.17 6.07
C HIS A 397 7.88 -21.57 7.20
N ALA A 398 7.45 -20.62 8.03
CA ALA A 398 6.49 -20.87 9.10
C ALA A 398 5.14 -21.37 8.55
N ILE A 399 4.65 -20.76 7.47
CA ILE A 399 3.39 -21.14 6.84
C ILE A 399 3.50 -22.48 6.10
N GLU A 400 4.41 -22.58 5.13
CA GLU A 400 4.48 -23.70 4.17
C GLU A 400 5.04 -24.97 4.80
N ARG A 401 6.12 -24.85 5.59
CA ARG A 401 6.83 -26.00 6.16
C ARG A 401 6.28 -26.39 7.52
N ASN A 402 6.03 -25.40 8.38
CA ASN A 402 5.64 -25.68 9.75
C ASN A 402 4.12 -25.67 9.94
N GLY A 403 3.35 -25.15 8.97
CA GLY A 403 1.89 -25.04 9.08
C GLY A 403 1.44 -24.25 10.30
N ARG A 404 2.23 -23.26 10.75
CA ARG A 404 1.94 -22.46 11.94
C ARG A 404 1.46 -21.06 11.54
N PRO A 405 0.48 -20.46 12.25
CA PRO A 405 0.05 -19.10 11.98
C PRO A 405 1.15 -18.08 12.29
N VAL A 406 1.12 -16.94 11.60
CA VAL A 406 2.10 -15.87 11.73
C VAL A 406 1.40 -14.54 11.96
N LEU A 407 1.85 -13.76 12.93
CA LEU A 407 1.48 -12.36 13.14
C LEU A 407 2.68 -11.47 12.82
N VAL A 408 2.56 -10.59 11.83
CA VAL A 408 3.62 -9.65 11.46
C VAL A 408 3.30 -8.25 11.97
N HIS A 409 4.23 -7.61 12.66
CA HIS A 409 4.09 -6.20 13.02
C HIS A 409 5.44 -5.47 13.03
N CYS A 410 5.37 -4.15 13.20
CA CYS A 410 6.53 -3.32 13.48
C CYS A 410 6.14 -2.33 14.58
N SER A 411 6.52 -1.05 14.48
CA SER A 411 5.98 -0.01 15.38
C SER A 411 4.50 0.26 15.02
N ASP A 412 4.25 0.93 13.90
CA ASP A 412 2.89 1.34 13.52
C ASP A 412 2.15 0.31 12.64
N GLY A 413 2.85 -0.66 12.08
CA GLY A 413 2.22 -1.70 11.25
C GLY A 413 1.83 -1.27 9.82
N TRP A 414 2.35 -0.14 9.32
CA TRP A 414 2.05 0.37 7.97
C TRP A 414 3.26 0.56 7.04
N ASP A 415 4.50 0.33 7.48
CA ASP A 415 5.71 0.47 6.64
C ASP A 415 6.38 -0.89 6.36
N ARG A 416 7.11 -1.43 7.35
CA ARG A 416 7.82 -2.73 7.21
C ARG A 416 6.86 -3.93 7.18
N THR A 417 5.73 -3.82 7.88
CA THR A 417 4.72 -4.87 7.95
C THR A 417 4.14 -5.22 6.57
N PRO A 418 3.59 -4.28 5.78
CA PRO A 418 3.12 -4.61 4.44
C PRO A 418 4.23 -5.11 3.52
N GLN A 419 5.48 -4.64 3.68
CA GLN A 419 6.61 -5.17 2.91
C GLN A 419 6.81 -6.67 3.13
N ILE A 420 6.89 -7.12 4.40
CA ILE A 420 7.07 -8.53 4.74
C ILE A 420 5.83 -9.34 4.30
N VAL A 421 4.64 -8.86 4.65
CA VAL A 421 3.38 -9.57 4.41
C VAL A 421 3.12 -9.73 2.91
N ALA A 422 3.23 -8.66 2.12
CA ALA A 422 2.98 -8.73 0.68
C ALA A 422 4.04 -9.56 -0.06
N THR A 423 5.31 -9.47 0.35
CA THR A 423 6.38 -10.29 -0.25
C THR A 423 6.18 -11.77 0.07
N ALA A 424 5.80 -12.12 1.30
CA ALA A 424 5.49 -13.50 1.66
C ALA A 424 4.29 -14.04 0.86
N GLN A 425 3.23 -13.23 0.69
CA GLN A 425 2.09 -13.58 -0.14
C GLN A 425 2.47 -13.80 -1.61
N LEU A 426 3.35 -12.99 -2.19
CA LEU A 426 3.88 -13.21 -3.55
C LEU A 426 4.61 -14.55 -3.71
N CYS A 427 5.35 -14.95 -2.67
CA CYS A 427 6.04 -16.23 -2.65
C CYS A 427 5.07 -17.42 -2.50
N LEU A 428 4.05 -17.28 -1.65
CA LEU A 428 3.13 -18.37 -1.27
C LEU A 428 1.98 -18.56 -2.27
N ASP A 429 1.50 -17.49 -2.90
CA ASP A 429 0.26 -17.53 -3.68
C ASP A 429 0.52 -17.07 -5.13
N PRO A 430 0.40 -17.97 -6.13
CA PRO A 430 0.61 -17.64 -7.54
C PRO A 430 -0.38 -16.61 -8.08
N TYR A 431 -1.57 -16.46 -7.48
CA TYR A 431 -2.54 -15.46 -7.92
C TYR A 431 -1.95 -14.05 -7.88
N TYR A 432 -1.24 -13.69 -6.81
CA TYR A 432 -0.64 -12.36 -6.66
C TYR A 432 0.52 -12.09 -7.62
N ARG A 433 0.98 -13.09 -8.38
CA ARG A 433 1.98 -12.94 -9.44
C ARG A 433 1.35 -12.69 -10.82
N THR A 434 0.02 -12.69 -10.91
CA THR A 434 -0.70 -12.18 -12.09
C THR A 434 -0.85 -10.67 -12.02
N ILE A 435 -1.13 -10.00 -13.15
CA ILE A 435 -1.36 -8.54 -13.16
C ILE A 435 -2.54 -8.16 -12.25
N GLU A 436 -3.65 -8.90 -12.34
CA GLU A 436 -4.84 -8.64 -11.54
C GLU A 436 -4.58 -8.91 -10.05
N GLY A 437 -3.98 -10.06 -9.72
CA GLY A 437 -3.68 -10.38 -8.33
C GLY A 437 -2.66 -9.43 -7.72
N PHE A 438 -1.64 -8.98 -8.46
CA PHE A 438 -0.70 -7.97 -7.96
C PHE A 438 -1.40 -6.64 -7.63
N ARG A 439 -2.39 -6.24 -8.43
CA ARG A 439 -3.22 -5.06 -8.11
C ARG A 439 -4.01 -5.26 -6.83
N VAL A 440 -4.70 -6.40 -6.68
CA VAL A 440 -5.43 -6.76 -5.45
C VAL A 440 -4.50 -6.76 -4.24
N LEU A 441 -3.28 -7.28 -4.38
CA LEU A 441 -2.27 -7.27 -3.32
C LEU A 441 -1.89 -5.84 -2.90
N VAL A 442 -1.66 -4.95 -3.86
CA VAL A 442 -1.35 -3.53 -3.59
C VAL A 442 -2.55 -2.82 -2.95
N GLU A 443 -3.75 -2.98 -3.51
CA GLU A 443 -4.98 -2.38 -3.00
C GLU A 443 -5.29 -2.84 -1.58
N ARG A 444 -5.11 -4.13 -1.27
CA ARG A 444 -5.35 -4.65 0.07
C ARG A 444 -4.21 -4.31 1.03
N GLU A 445 -3.00 -4.80 0.78
CA GLU A 445 -1.93 -4.75 1.78
C GLU A 445 -1.35 -3.35 1.99
N TRP A 446 -1.43 -2.49 0.97
CA TRP A 446 -0.83 -1.16 1.02
C TRP A 446 -1.89 -0.06 1.14
N LEU A 447 -2.88 -0.02 0.25
CA LEU A 447 -3.88 1.05 0.27
C LEU A 447 -4.90 0.87 1.41
N SER A 448 -5.62 -0.25 1.45
CA SER A 448 -6.70 -0.44 2.43
C SER A 448 -6.19 -0.56 3.86
N PHE A 449 -5.00 -1.13 4.05
CA PHE A 449 -4.32 -1.18 5.35
C PHE A 449 -3.50 0.08 5.67
N GLY A 450 -3.62 1.15 4.89
CA GLY A 450 -3.20 2.49 5.29
C GLY A 450 -1.69 2.73 5.31
N HIS A 451 -0.94 2.18 4.34
CA HIS A 451 0.39 2.73 4.06
C HIS A 451 0.26 4.21 3.69
N LYS A 452 1.05 5.06 4.33
CA LYS A 452 0.93 6.52 4.22
C LYS A 452 1.57 7.05 2.94
N PHE A 453 1.12 6.61 1.76
CA PHE A 453 1.69 6.99 0.45
C PHE A 453 1.85 8.51 0.31
N SER A 454 0.81 9.26 0.68
CA SER A 454 0.80 10.73 0.66
C SER A 454 2.00 11.34 1.41
N ASP A 455 2.19 10.94 2.67
CA ASP A 455 3.30 11.40 3.51
C ASP A 455 4.66 10.87 3.03
N ARG A 456 4.70 9.61 2.56
CA ARG A 456 5.96 8.95 2.15
C ARG A 456 6.49 9.47 0.82
N CYS A 457 5.61 9.96 -0.05
CA CYS A 457 5.95 10.47 -1.38
C CYS A 457 5.97 12.01 -1.45
N GLY A 458 5.55 12.72 -0.39
CA GLY A 458 5.50 14.19 -0.39
C GLY A 458 4.42 14.73 -1.32
N HIS A 459 3.22 14.12 -1.29
CA HIS A 459 2.09 14.47 -2.16
C HIS A 459 0.86 14.93 -1.39
N GLY A 460 0.94 15.03 -0.06
CA GLY A 460 -0.19 15.40 0.79
C GLY A 460 -0.16 16.86 1.21
N PRO A 461 -1.32 17.44 1.53
CA PRO A 461 -1.36 18.69 2.29
C PRO A 461 -0.51 18.57 3.57
N GLY A 462 0.50 19.44 3.70
CA GLY A 462 1.40 19.46 4.86
C GLY A 462 2.42 18.30 4.93
N SER A 463 2.66 17.59 3.81
CA SER A 463 3.73 16.59 3.75
C SER A 463 5.10 17.25 3.53
N ASP A 464 5.77 17.65 4.61
CA ASP A 464 7.17 18.14 4.61
C ASP A 464 8.20 17.01 4.42
#